data_AF-A0A4Z2FSC7-F1
#
_entry.id   AF-A0A4Z2FSC7-F1
#
_cell.length_a   1.000
_cell.length_b   1.000
_cell.length_c   1.000
_cell.angle_alpha   90.00
_cell.angle_beta   90.00
_cell.angle_gamma   90.00
#
_symmetry.space_group_name_H-M   'P 1'
#
loop_
_entity.id
_entity.type
_entity.pdbx_description
1 polymer ?
#
loop_
_entity_poly.entity_id
_entity_poly.type
_entity_poly.pdbx_seq_one_letter_code
_entity_poly.pdbx_strand_id
1 'polypeptide(L)'
;MLLLMVGNLIIIPVGITFFKDEHTPPWIVFNVVSDTFFLMDLVLNFRTGIVKEDNTEIILDPQQIKIKYLRSWFVVDFISSIPVDYIFLIVETRIDSDFYKTARALRIVRFTKILSLLRLLRLSRLIRYIHQWEEEVIDIFEGVQEDQALGMAANLGFKGPLQRQAADQIKRLYDLFLKVDATQVEVNPLGETPEGQVVCFDAKISFDDNAQFRQKAVFAMDDESESDPTETAAAKWDLKYIGLDGNIACFGARIFHMTYDLASAMVRIVNLIGMMLLLCHWDGCLQFLVPMLQDFPPDCWVSKNKMVVPIVLSNE
;
A
#
# COMPACT_ATOMS: atom_id res chain seq x y z
N MET A 1 -7.55 -7.32 0.59
CA MET A 1 -6.44 -7.58 -0.35
C MET A 1 -5.08 -7.45 0.31
N LEU A 2 -4.75 -6.32 0.95
CA LEU A 2 -3.42 -6.09 1.54
C LEU A 2 -2.96 -7.19 2.51
N LEU A 3 -3.79 -7.59 3.48
CA LEU A 3 -3.46 -8.68 4.43
C LEU A 3 -3.18 -10.02 3.72
N LEU A 4 -4.01 -10.36 2.72
CA LEU A 4 -3.84 -11.56 1.91
C LEU A 4 -2.53 -11.49 1.11
N MET A 5 -2.17 -10.32 0.58
CA MET A 5 -0.91 -10.12 -0.15
C MET A 5 0.31 -10.28 0.74
N VAL A 6 0.33 -9.61 1.89
CA VAL A 6 1.44 -9.71 2.85
C VAL A 6 1.58 -11.16 3.33
N GLY A 7 0.47 -11.82 3.67
CA GLY A 7 0.47 -13.24 4.02
C GLY A 7 1.06 -14.11 2.91
N ASN A 8 0.68 -13.91 1.65
CA ASN A 8 1.23 -14.65 0.52
C ASN A 8 2.73 -14.42 0.32
N LEU A 9 3.21 -13.17 0.44
CA LEU A 9 4.63 -12.85 0.29
C LEU A 9 5.51 -13.52 1.36
N ILE A 10 4.94 -13.83 2.53
CA ILE A 10 5.63 -14.56 3.60
C ILE A 10 5.51 -16.08 3.42
N ILE A 11 4.30 -16.58 3.17
CA ILE A 11 3.98 -18.02 3.19
C ILE A 11 4.47 -18.74 1.93
N ILE A 12 4.40 -18.12 0.75
CA ILE A 12 4.76 -18.78 -0.52
C ILE A 12 6.23 -19.23 -0.54
N PRO A 13 7.23 -18.37 -0.25
CA PRO A 13 8.63 -18.79 -0.22
C PRO A 13 8.87 -19.95 0.75
N VAL A 14 8.31 -19.86 1.97
CA VAL A 14 8.46 -20.89 3.01
C VAL A 14 7.89 -22.22 2.55
N GLY A 15 6.69 -22.22 1.96
CA GLY A 15 6.07 -23.45 1.51
C GLY A 15 6.87 -24.11 0.38
N ILE A 16 7.36 -23.32 -0.58
CA ILE A 16 8.18 -23.85 -1.68
C ILE A 16 9.50 -24.45 -1.16
N THR A 17 10.10 -23.86 -0.13
CA THR A 17 11.43 -24.23 0.38
C THR A 17 11.43 -25.24 1.52
N PHE A 18 10.38 -25.32 2.34
CA PHE A 18 10.41 -26.15 3.55
C PHE A 18 9.30 -27.21 3.58
N PHE A 19 8.21 -27.04 2.84
CA PHE A 19 7.15 -28.05 2.82
C PHE A 19 7.47 -29.15 1.82
N LYS A 20 7.54 -30.39 2.34
CA LYS A 20 7.84 -31.60 1.58
C LYS A 20 6.63 -32.06 0.75
N ASP A 21 5.44 -31.97 1.34
CA ASP A 21 4.17 -32.38 0.72
C ASP A 21 3.30 -31.14 0.44
N GLU A 22 3.48 -30.56 -0.75
CA GLU A 22 2.66 -29.46 -1.24
C GLU A 22 1.21 -29.90 -1.56
N HIS A 23 0.91 -31.20 -1.48
CA HIS A 23 -0.44 -31.73 -1.69
C HIS A 23 -1.29 -31.81 -0.43
N THR A 24 -0.84 -31.23 0.69
CA THR A 24 -1.65 -31.19 1.90
C THR A 24 -2.93 -30.36 1.68
N PRO A 25 -4.12 -30.83 2.14
CA PRO A 25 -5.38 -30.12 1.93
C PRO A 25 -5.36 -28.64 2.37
N PRO A 26 -4.77 -28.26 3.53
CA PRO A 26 -4.70 -26.86 3.94
C PRO A 26 -3.88 -25.98 2.98
N TRP A 27 -2.78 -26.49 2.45
CA TRP A 27 -1.93 -25.77 1.49
C TRP A 27 -2.65 -25.54 0.16
N ILE A 28 -3.37 -26.56 -0.31
CA ILE A 28 -4.16 -26.45 -1.54
C ILE A 28 -5.28 -25.43 -1.36
N VAL A 29 -6.04 -25.52 -0.27
CA VAL A 29 -7.12 -24.57 0.02
C VAL A 29 -6.58 -23.14 0.09
N PHE A 30 -5.45 -22.93 0.78
CA PHE A 30 -4.82 -21.62 0.88
C PHE A 30 -4.45 -21.04 -0.50
N ASN A 31 -3.77 -21.81 -1.35
CA ASN A 31 -3.37 -21.35 -2.68
C ASN A 31 -4.57 -21.08 -3.59
N VAL A 32 -5.56 -21.98 -3.62
CA VAL A 32 -6.77 -21.83 -4.46
C VAL A 32 -7.58 -20.60 -4.03
N VAL A 33 -7.78 -20.39 -2.72
CA VAL A 33 -8.48 -19.21 -2.20
C VAL A 33 -7.70 -17.95 -2.56
N SER A 34 -6.40 -17.92 -2.29
CA SER A 34 -5.53 -16.81 -2.63
C SER A 34 -5.60 -16.45 -4.12
N ASP A 35 -5.38 -17.42 -5.01
CA ASP A 35 -5.34 -17.21 -6.45
C ASP A 35 -6.70 -16.79 -7.00
N THR A 36 -7.81 -17.30 -6.43
CA THR A 36 -9.17 -16.86 -6.77
C THR A 36 -9.37 -15.38 -6.45
N PHE A 37 -8.94 -14.92 -5.27
CA PHE A 37 -9.01 -13.51 -4.89
C PHE A 37 -8.17 -12.62 -5.80
N PHE A 38 -6.97 -13.06 -6.21
CA PHE A 38 -6.12 -12.32 -7.14
C PHE A 38 -6.64 -12.29 -8.57
N LEU A 39 -7.34 -13.33 -9.00
CA LEU A 39 -8.00 -13.36 -10.30
C LEU A 39 -9.24 -12.45 -10.29
N MET A 40 -9.99 -12.43 -9.19
CA MET A 40 -11.09 -11.49 -9.00
C MET A 40 -10.59 -10.05 -9.00
N ASP A 41 -9.51 -9.75 -8.27
CA ASP A 41 -8.87 -8.42 -8.26
C ASP A 41 -8.42 -7.98 -9.66
N LEU A 42 -7.83 -8.88 -10.44
CA LEU A 42 -7.47 -8.63 -11.84
C LEU A 42 -8.69 -8.20 -12.68
N VAL A 43 -9.84 -8.86 -12.49
CA VAL A 43 -11.09 -8.50 -13.18
C VAL A 43 -11.64 -7.16 -12.68
N LEU A 44 -11.55 -6.90 -11.37
CA LEU A 44 -11.98 -5.63 -10.79
C LEU A 44 -11.12 -4.47 -11.29
N ASN A 45 -9.82 -4.64 -11.53
CA ASN A 45 -8.93 -3.62 -12.08
C ASN A 45 -9.35 -3.11 -13.47
N PHE A 46 -10.10 -3.90 -14.25
CA PHE A 46 -10.70 -3.44 -15.50
C PHE A 46 -11.94 -2.55 -15.32
N ARG A 47 -12.47 -2.47 -14.10
CA ARG A 47 -13.63 -1.65 -13.71
C ARG A 47 -13.27 -0.55 -12.73
N THR A 48 -12.06 -0.59 -12.15
CA THR A 48 -11.56 0.47 -11.29
C THR A 48 -11.27 1.72 -12.12
N GLY A 49 -11.88 2.84 -11.73
CA GLY A 49 -11.66 4.12 -12.39
C GLY A 49 -10.19 4.50 -12.35
N ILE A 50 -9.68 5.01 -13.47
CA ILE A 50 -8.33 5.56 -13.51
C ILE A 50 -8.42 6.99 -13.04
N VAL A 51 -7.76 7.27 -11.94
CA VAL A 51 -7.45 8.65 -11.57
C VAL A 51 -6.37 9.11 -12.54
N LYS A 52 -6.67 10.16 -13.31
CA LYS A 52 -5.67 10.82 -14.16
C LYS A 52 -4.55 11.32 -13.25
N GLU A 53 -3.34 11.46 -13.78
CA GLU A 53 -2.18 11.87 -12.97
C GLU A 53 -2.48 13.14 -12.16
N ASP A 54 -3.32 14.03 -12.70
CA ASP A 54 -3.71 15.32 -12.11
C ASP A 54 -4.72 15.25 -10.93
N ASN A 55 -5.17 14.06 -10.52
CA ASN A 55 -6.21 13.84 -9.48
C ASN A 55 -7.56 14.59 -9.69
N THR A 56 -7.73 15.31 -10.80
CA THR A 56 -8.89 16.16 -11.10
C THR A 56 -10.05 15.42 -11.74
N GLU A 57 -9.78 14.31 -12.45
CA GLU A 57 -10.79 13.56 -13.20
C GLU A 57 -10.63 12.05 -12.98
N ILE A 58 -11.72 11.41 -12.55
CA ILE A 58 -11.83 9.95 -12.53
C ILE A 58 -12.40 9.51 -13.88
N ILE A 59 -11.54 8.92 -14.72
CA ILE A 59 -11.97 8.36 -16.00
C ILE A 59 -12.68 7.04 -15.72
N LEU A 60 -14.02 7.07 -15.81
CA LEU A 60 -14.89 5.90 -15.66
C LEU A 60 -15.22 5.20 -16.99
N ASP A 61 -14.67 5.69 -18.11
CA ASP A 61 -14.89 5.09 -19.43
C ASP A 61 -14.25 3.69 -19.53
N PRO A 62 -15.05 2.61 -19.70
CA PRO A 62 -14.54 1.25 -19.74
C PRO A 62 -13.53 0.98 -20.87
N GLN A 63 -13.61 1.69 -21.99
CA GLN A 63 -12.67 1.47 -23.10
C GLN A 63 -11.29 2.04 -22.79
N GLN A 64 -11.24 3.25 -22.25
CA GLN A 64 -10.00 3.89 -21.82
C GLN A 64 -9.37 3.14 -20.64
N ILE A 65 -10.17 2.64 -19.68
CA ILE A 65 -9.69 1.82 -18.57
C ILE A 65 -8.98 0.56 -19.09
N LYS A 66 -9.63 -0.17 -19.99
CA LYS A 66 -9.05 -1.38 -20.59
C LYS A 66 -7.74 -1.09 -21.29
N ILE A 67 -7.68 -0.09 -22.15
CA ILE A 67 -6.49 0.20 -22.96
C ILE A 67 -5.31 0.62 -22.07
N LYS A 68 -5.53 1.54 -21.12
CA LYS A 68 -4.46 2.00 -20.22
C LYS A 68 -3.98 0.87 -19.32
N TYR A 69 -4.88 0.05 -18.78
CA TYR A 69 -4.51 -1.08 -17.93
C TYR A 69 -3.73 -2.15 -18.69
N LEU A 70 -4.19 -2.52 -19.90
CA LEU A 70 -3.51 -3.49 -20.78
C LEU A 70 -2.09 -3.05 -21.15
N ARG A 71 -1.86 -1.75 -21.32
CA ARG A 71 -0.55 -1.20 -21.70
C ARG A 71 0.42 -1.03 -20.53
N SER A 72 -0.08 -0.96 -19.30
CA SER A 72 0.72 -0.66 -18.11
C SER A 72 1.01 -1.92 -17.27
N TRP A 73 0.09 -2.27 -16.37
CA TRP A 73 0.33 -3.23 -15.31
C TRP A 73 -0.27 -4.61 -15.55
N PHE A 74 -1.15 -4.75 -16.56
CA PHE A 74 -1.84 -5.99 -16.84
C PHE A 74 -0.92 -7.20 -16.96
N VAL A 75 0.22 -7.09 -17.66
CA VAL A 75 1.12 -8.24 -17.87
C VAL A 75 1.68 -8.77 -16.56
N VAL A 76 2.16 -7.87 -15.69
CA VAL A 76 2.70 -8.23 -14.37
C VAL A 76 1.58 -8.83 -13.51
N ASP A 77 0.42 -8.18 -13.50
CA ASP A 77 -0.73 -8.61 -12.72
C ASP A 77 -1.23 -9.98 -13.17
N PHE A 78 -1.35 -10.22 -14.47
CA PHE A 78 -1.76 -11.49 -15.06
C PHE A 78 -0.80 -12.61 -14.71
N ILE A 79 0.51 -12.43 -14.95
CA ILE A 79 1.54 -13.45 -14.63
C ILE A 79 1.51 -13.78 -13.13
N SER A 80 1.33 -12.78 -12.27
CA SER A 80 1.30 -12.96 -10.82
C SER A 80 0.02 -13.67 -10.31
N SER A 81 -1.06 -13.63 -11.09
CA SER A 81 -2.36 -14.23 -10.74
C SER A 81 -2.53 -15.66 -11.28
N ILE A 82 -1.65 -16.13 -12.18
CA ILE A 82 -1.78 -17.46 -12.77
C ILE A 82 -1.25 -18.56 -11.82
N PRO A 83 -2.04 -19.61 -11.55
CA PRO A 83 -1.58 -20.79 -10.81
C PRO A 83 -0.76 -21.74 -11.71
N VAL A 84 0.48 -21.35 -12.02
CA VAL A 84 1.35 -22.07 -12.98
C VAL A 84 1.68 -23.50 -12.51
N ASP A 85 1.84 -23.69 -11.20
CA ASP A 85 2.04 -24.97 -10.53
C ASP A 85 0.90 -25.96 -10.78
N TYR A 86 -0.36 -25.54 -10.59
CA TYR A 86 -1.53 -26.39 -10.82
C TYR A 86 -1.75 -26.70 -12.30
N ILE A 87 -1.53 -25.71 -13.18
CA ILE A 87 -1.62 -25.94 -14.63
C ILE A 87 -0.58 -26.98 -15.04
N PHE A 88 0.64 -26.85 -14.55
CA PHE A 88 1.70 -27.80 -14.84
C PHE A 88 1.36 -29.20 -14.31
N LEU A 89 0.87 -29.31 -13.07
CA LEU A 89 0.44 -30.57 -12.48
C LEU A 89 -0.67 -31.25 -13.31
N ILE A 90 -1.65 -30.48 -13.79
CA ILE A 90 -2.75 -31.01 -14.63
C ILE A 90 -2.21 -31.48 -15.98
N VAL A 91 -1.30 -30.73 -16.59
CA VAL A 91 -0.65 -31.10 -17.86
C VAL A 91 0.20 -32.36 -17.69
N GLU A 92 0.97 -32.44 -16.61
CA GLU A 92 1.76 -33.61 -16.20
C GLU A 92 0.86 -34.84 -16.00
N THR A 93 -0.30 -34.67 -15.35
CA THR A 93 -1.27 -35.77 -15.13
C THR A 93 -1.91 -36.26 -16.44
N ARG A 94 -1.91 -35.46 -17.52
CA ARG A 94 -2.43 -35.86 -18.84
C ARG A 94 -1.39 -36.48 -19.78
N ILE A 95 -0.10 -36.29 -19.51
CA ILE A 95 0.98 -36.84 -20.35
C ILE A 95 1.35 -38.21 -19.78
N ASP A 96 1.29 -39.24 -20.64
CA ASP A 96 1.42 -40.65 -20.29
C ASP A 96 2.64 -41.00 -19.40
N SER A 97 2.42 -42.00 -18.55
CA SER A 97 3.34 -42.51 -17.52
C SER A 97 4.73 -42.97 -18.00
N ASP A 98 4.92 -43.19 -19.30
CA ASP A 98 6.18 -43.69 -19.87
C ASP A 98 7.29 -42.62 -19.96
N PHE A 99 6.97 -41.33 -19.89
CA PHE A 99 7.98 -40.27 -19.94
C PHE A 99 8.66 -40.00 -18.58
N TYR A 100 8.03 -40.41 -17.47
CA TYR A 100 8.41 -40.01 -16.11
C TYR A 100 9.48 -40.89 -15.43
N LYS A 101 9.90 -42.00 -16.04
CA LYS A 101 10.87 -42.94 -15.45
C LYS A 101 12.34 -42.49 -15.46
N THR A 102 12.66 -41.23 -15.76
CA THR A 102 14.04 -40.73 -15.78
C THR A 102 14.19 -39.42 -15.02
N ALA A 103 15.44 -39.06 -14.65
CA ALA A 103 15.89 -37.82 -13.98
C ALA A 103 15.42 -36.49 -14.60
N ARG A 104 14.51 -36.53 -15.58
CA ARG A 104 13.77 -35.42 -16.17
C ARG A 104 12.58 -35.00 -15.28
N ALA A 105 11.93 -35.92 -14.57
CA ALA A 105 10.82 -35.62 -13.65
C ALA A 105 11.23 -34.71 -12.48
N LEU A 106 12.35 -35.02 -11.82
CA LEU A 106 12.92 -34.18 -10.75
C LEU A 106 13.30 -32.77 -11.24
N ARG A 107 13.82 -32.65 -12.47
CA ARG A 107 14.11 -31.33 -13.08
C ARG A 107 12.86 -30.52 -13.36
N ILE A 108 11.79 -31.19 -13.76
CA ILE A 108 10.49 -30.58 -14.02
C ILE A 108 9.85 -30.06 -12.73
N VAL A 109 9.84 -30.85 -11.65
CA VAL A 109 9.34 -30.42 -10.32
C VAL A 109 10.16 -29.24 -9.77
N ARG A 110 11.46 -29.17 -10.04
CA ARG A 110 12.28 -28.00 -9.68
C ARG A 110 11.89 -26.77 -10.49
N PHE A 111 11.57 -26.94 -11.76
CA PHE A 111 11.16 -25.86 -12.64
C PHE A 111 9.79 -25.29 -12.25
N THR A 112 8.84 -26.13 -11.84
CA THR A 112 7.54 -25.66 -11.32
C THR A 112 7.66 -24.84 -10.05
N LYS A 113 8.60 -25.20 -9.15
CA LYS A 113 8.95 -24.39 -7.96
C LYS A 113 9.52 -23.02 -8.31
N ILE A 114 10.29 -22.91 -9.38
CA ILE A 114 10.81 -21.61 -9.86
C ILE A 114 9.67 -20.78 -10.46
N LEU A 115 8.76 -21.41 -11.21
CA LEU A 115 7.62 -20.72 -11.80
C LEU A 115 6.61 -20.22 -10.75
N SER A 116 6.43 -20.94 -9.63
CA SER A 116 5.55 -20.49 -8.55
C SER A 116 6.08 -19.24 -7.83
N LEU A 117 7.38 -18.95 -7.89
CA LEU A 117 7.96 -17.70 -7.39
C LEU A 117 7.54 -16.47 -8.22
N LEU A 118 6.99 -16.64 -9.44
CA LEU A 118 6.40 -15.53 -10.20
C LEU A 118 5.24 -14.86 -9.42
N ARG A 119 4.63 -15.57 -8.46
CA ARG A 119 3.65 -14.99 -7.52
C ARG A 119 4.25 -13.86 -6.67
N LEU A 120 5.57 -13.77 -6.48
CA LEU A 120 6.21 -12.66 -5.76
C LEU A 120 6.13 -11.34 -6.50
N LEU A 121 5.85 -11.35 -7.81
CA LEU A 121 5.55 -10.13 -8.58
C LEU A 121 4.33 -9.37 -8.05
N ARG A 122 3.50 -10.01 -7.20
CA ARG A 122 2.44 -9.35 -6.42
C ARG A 122 2.97 -8.22 -5.53
N LEU A 123 4.26 -8.21 -5.18
CA LEU A 123 4.88 -7.09 -4.47
C LEU A 123 4.69 -5.76 -5.22
N SER A 124 4.68 -5.78 -6.56
CA SER A 124 4.45 -4.57 -7.36
C SER A 124 3.10 -3.92 -7.04
N ARG A 125 2.04 -4.71 -6.85
CA ARG A 125 0.72 -4.22 -6.40
C ARG A 125 0.79 -3.59 -5.02
N LEU A 126 1.54 -4.19 -4.10
CA LEU A 126 1.66 -3.69 -2.72
C LEU A 126 2.32 -2.32 -2.71
N ILE A 127 3.40 -2.16 -3.49
CA ILE A 127 4.09 -0.88 -3.64
C ILE A 127 3.15 0.19 -4.20
N ARG A 128 2.32 -0.14 -5.20
CA ARG A 128 1.31 0.80 -5.75
C ARG A 128 0.27 1.22 -4.71
N TYR A 129 -0.23 0.28 -3.91
CA TYR A 129 -1.17 0.60 -2.84
C TYR A 129 -0.56 1.49 -1.75
N ILE A 130 0.73 1.32 -1.46
CA ILE A 130 1.44 2.14 -0.47
C ILE A 130 1.78 3.52 -1.04
N HIS A 131 2.22 3.62 -2.30
CA HIS A 131 2.57 4.89 -2.95
C HIS A 131 1.37 5.83 -3.17
N GLN A 132 0.14 5.33 -3.08
CA GLN A 132 -1.04 6.21 -3.11
C GLN A 132 -1.15 7.13 -1.88
N TRP A 133 -0.31 6.90 -0.85
CA TRP A 133 -0.24 7.68 0.38
C TRP A 133 1.17 8.31 0.51
N GLU A 134 1.43 9.39 -0.23
CA GLU A 134 2.64 10.18 -0.05
C GLU A 134 2.34 11.43 0.79
N GLU A 135 3.10 11.57 1.88
CA GLU A 135 3.11 12.75 2.74
C GLU A 135 4.48 13.42 2.58
N GLU A 136 4.54 14.75 2.55
CA GLU A 136 5.79 15.51 2.61
C GLU A 136 5.94 16.12 4.01
N VAL A 137 7.11 15.93 4.62
CA VAL A 137 7.40 16.48 5.96
C VAL A 137 8.04 17.85 5.79
N ILE A 138 7.46 18.86 6.43
CA ILE A 138 7.92 20.25 6.35
C ILE A 138 8.53 20.66 7.69
N ASP A 139 9.77 21.15 7.68
CA ASP A 139 10.37 21.79 8.84
C ASP A 139 9.74 23.17 9.05
N ILE A 140 9.28 23.46 10.27
CA ILE A 140 8.57 24.70 10.60
C ILE A 140 9.46 25.95 10.53
N PHE A 141 10.78 25.81 10.70
CA PHE A 141 11.71 26.92 10.66
C PHE A 141 12.22 27.19 9.25
N GLU A 142 12.41 26.15 8.45
CA GLU A 142 12.84 26.29 7.06
C GLU A 142 11.67 26.57 6.10
N GLY A 143 10.47 26.11 6.45
CA GLY A 143 9.26 26.21 5.64
C GLY A 143 9.28 25.28 4.41
N VAL A 144 8.26 25.41 3.56
CA VAL A 144 8.14 24.60 2.33
C VAL A 144 9.22 24.99 1.33
N GLN A 145 10.11 24.05 1.02
CA GLN A 145 11.13 24.24 0.00
C GLN A 145 10.56 24.12 -1.42
N GLU A 146 11.23 24.75 -2.38
CA GLU A 146 10.79 24.77 -3.78
C GLU A 146 10.77 23.37 -4.41
N ASP A 147 11.76 22.53 -4.09
CA ASP A 147 11.85 21.15 -4.55
C ASP A 147 10.73 20.28 -3.97
N GLN A 148 10.39 20.45 -2.68
CA GLN A 148 9.26 19.78 -2.04
C GLN A 148 7.92 20.19 -2.68
N ALA A 149 7.71 21.49 -2.91
CA ALA A 149 6.51 21.99 -3.56
C ALA A 149 6.37 21.50 -5.01
N LEU A 150 7.47 21.49 -5.77
CA LEU A 150 7.51 20.98 -7.15
C LEU A 150 7.31 19.45 -7.21
N GLY A 151 7.88 18.72 -6.25
CA GLY A 151 7.68 17.28 -6.10
C GLY A 151 6.22 16.94 -5.82
N MET A 152 5.62 17.62 -4.83
CA MET A 152 4.21 17.44 -4.51
C MET A 152 3.29 17.85 -5.67
N ALA A 153 3.58 18.95 -6.38
CA ALA A 153 2.84 19.32 -7.58
C ALA A 153 2.98 18.28 -8.72
N ALA A 154 4.16 17.68 -8.89
CA ALA A 154 4.38 16.60 -9.86
C ALA A 154 3.57 15.35 -9.50
N ASN A 155 3.53 15.00 -8.21
CA ASN A 155 2.87 13.80 -7.70
C ASN A 155 1.34 13.96 -7.71
N LEU A 156 0.85 15.20 -7.53
CA LEU A 156 -0.53 15.59 -7.80
C LEU A 156 -0.83 15.66 -9.30
N GLY A 157 0.16 15.42 -10.16
CA GLY A 157 0.04 15.26 -11.62
C GLY A 157 0.27 16.49 -12.47
N PHE A 158 0.31 17.68 -11.88
CA PHE A 158 0.45 18.92 -12.66
C PHE A 158 1.72 18.89 -13.52
N LYS A 159 1.57 19.22 -14.82
CA LYS A 159 2.66 19.18 -15.81
C LYS A 159 3.03 20.54 -16.37
N GLY A 160 4.28 20.66 -16.80
CA GLY A 160 4.77 21.82 -17.53
C GLY A 160 4.58 23.13 -16.75
N PRO A 161 3.96 24.17 -17.34
CA PRO A 161 3.78 25.45 -16.66
C PRO A 161 2.80 25.38 -15.47
N LEU A 162 1.87 24.42 -15.45
CA LEU A 162 0.89 24.25 -14.37
C LEU A 162 1.53 23.68 -13.11
N GLN A 163 2.57 22.85 -13.26
CA GLN A 163 3.33 22.31 -12.13
C GLN A 163 3.88 23.43 -11.24
N ARG A 164 4.43 24.47 -11.86
CA ARG A 164 4.98 25.61 -11.14
C ARG A 164 3.89 26.46 -10.48
N GLN A 165 2.75 26.64 -11.15
CA GLN A 165 1.59 27.30 -10.54
C GLN A 165 1.05 26.53 -9.34
N ALA A 166 0.97 25.20 -9.42
CA ALA A 166 0.54 24.36 -8.32
C ALA A 166 1.53 24.40 -7.14
N ALA A 167 2.84 24.35 -7.42
CA ALA A 167 3.87 24.54 -6.40
C ALA A 167 3.75 25.90 -5.70
N ASP A 168 3.51 26.98 -6.45
CA ASP A 168 3.25 28.30 -5.88
C ASP A 168 1.98 28.34 -5.03
N GLN A 169 0.90 27.68 -5.45
CA GLN A 169 -0.34 27.56 -4.65
C GLN A 169 -0.10 26.79 -3.35
N ILE A 170 0.63 25.68 -3.40
CA ILE A 170 1.01 24.88 -2.23
C ILE A 170 1.76 25.75 -1.21
N LYS A 171 2.75 26.52 -1.66
CA LYS A 171 3.52 27.42 -0.78
C LYS A 171 2.62 28.50 -0.17
N ARG A 172 1.70 29.07 -0.94
CA ARG A 172 0.71 30.04 -0.45
C ARG A 172 -0.27 29.45 0.56
N LEU A 173 -0.69 28.20 0.37
CA LEU A 173 -1.54 27.48 1.31
C LEU A 173 -0.81 27.19 2.62
N TYR A 174 0.49 26.89 2.55
CA TYR A 174 1.34 26.76 3.74
C TYR A 174 1.52 28.10 4.47
N ASP A 175 1.77 29.19 3.73
CA ASP A 175 1.83 30.53 4.31
C ASP A 175 0.49 30.93 4.95
N LEU A 176 -0.63 30.58 4.31
CA LEU A 176 -1.98 30.76 4.86
C LEU A 176 -2.12 29.98 6.17
N PHE A 177 -1.77 28.68 6.16
CA PHE A 177 -1.84 27.79 7.31
C PHE A 177 -1.12 28.38 8.53
N LEU A 178 0.11 28.86 8.36
CA LEU A 178 0.88 29.50 9.43
C LEU A 178 0.27 30.85 9.85
N LYS A 179 -0.16 31.67 8.89
CA LYS A 179 -0.61 33.03 9.15
C LYS A 179 -1.91 33.12 9.93
N VAL A 180 -2.83 32.17 9.73
CA VAL A 180 -4.14 32.15 10.39
C VAL A 180 -4.19 31.21 11.59
N ASP A 181 -3.06 30.61 11.97
CA ASP A 181 -2.99 29.57 13.01
C ASP A 181 -3.98 28.43 12.75
N ALA A 182 -3.98 27.91 11.52
CA ALA A 182 -4.79 26.77 11.15
C ALA A 182 -4.22 25.48 11.78
N THR A 183 -5.11 24.58 12.18
CA THR A 183 -4.75 23.18 12.52
C THR A 183 -4.81 22.29 11.29
N GLN A 184 -5.64 22.64 10.30
CA GLN A 184 -5.76 21.91 9.03
C GLN A 184 -6.24 22.86 7.93
N VAL A 185 -5.63 22.77 6.75
CA VAL A 185 -6.13 23.37 5.51
C VAL A 185 -6.30 22.23 4.51
N GLU A 186 -7.55 21.86 4.23
CA GLU A 186 -7.91 20.83 3.26
C GLU A 186 -8.49 21.50 2.02
N VAL A 187 -7.89 21.27 0.86
CA VAL A 187 -8.40 21.77 -0.44
C VAL A 187 -8.87 20.57 -1.24
N ASN A 188 -10.16 20.54 -1.59
CA ASN A 188 -10.75 19.42 -2.32
C ASN A 188 -11.95 19.86 -3.17
N PRO A 189 -11.78 20.13 -4.49
CA PRO A 189 -10.60 19.84 -5.30
C PRO A 189 -9.60 21.01 -5.43
N LEU A 190 -8.30 20.69 -5.46
CA LEU A 190 -7.25 21.52 -6.04
C LEU A 190 -7.05 21.06 -7.49
N GLY A 191 -7.33 21.92 -8.47
CA GLY A 191 -7.37 21.47 -9.86
C GLY A 191 -7.05 22.54 -10.89
N GLU A 192 -7.14 22.15 -12.16
CA GLU A 192 -6.88 23.01 -13.32
C GLU A 192 -8.17 23.46 -14.01
N THR A 193 -8.19 24.67 -14.53
CA THR A 193 -9.27 25.17 -15.41
C THR A 193 -8.92 24.98 -16.89
N PRO A 194 -9.91 24.96 -17.81
CA PRO A 194 -9.66 24.88 -19.24
C PRO A 194 -8.74 25.99 -19.80
N GLU A 195 -8.66 27.12 -19.10
CA GLU A 195 -7.80 28.26 -19.43
C GLU A 195 -6.34 28.08 -18.96
N GLY A 196 -6.01 26.95 -18.32
CA GLY A 196 -4.66 26.66 -17.85
C GLY A 196 -4.27 27.40 -16.58
N GLN A 197 -5.19 27.46 -15.60
CA GLN A 197 -4.93 28.02 -14.27
C GLN A 197 -5.13 26.97 -13.19
N VAL A 198 -4.31 27.01 -12.14
CA VAL A 198 -4.48 26.17 -10.94
C VAL A 198 -5.31 26.91 -9.90
N VAL A 199 -6.40 26.29 -9.46
CA VAL A 199 -7.42 26.89 -8.58
C VAL A 199 -7.79 25.93 -7.44
N CYS A 200 -7.93 26.49 -6.24
CA CYS A 200 -8.57 25.84 -5.10
C CYS A 200 -10.08 26.02 -5.23
N PHE A 201 -10.82 25.00 -5.68
CA PHE A 201 -12.25 25.13 -5.95
C PHE A 201 -13.11 25.10 -4.68
N ASP A 202 -12.70 24.27 -3.72
CA ASP A 202 -13.34 24.17 -2.42
C ASP A 202 -12.28 23.89 -1.36
N ALA A 203 -12.49 24.42 -0.16
CA ALA A 203 -11.56 24.30 0.94
C ALA A 203 -12.27 24.28 2.29
N LYS A 204 -11.78 23.42 3.18
CA LYS A 204 -12.16 23.37 4.58
C LYS A 204 -10.95 23.73 5.43
N ILE A 205 -11.10 24.73 6.29
CA ILE A 205 -10.04 25.21 7.18
C ILE A 205 -10.50 25.00 8.62
N SER A 206 -9.63 24.39 9.42
CA SER A 206 -9.80 24.25 10.86
C SER A 206 -8.76 25.12 11.57
N PHE A 207 -9.14 25.79 12.64
CA PHE A 207 -8.29 26.75 13.37
C PHE A 207 -7.89 26.21 14.74
N ASP A 208 -6.80 26.75 15.32
CA ASP A 208 -6.42 26.49 16.71
C ASP A 208 -7.16 27.44 17.65
N ASP A 209 -8.08 26.90 18.46
CA ASP A 209 -8.82 27.65 19.48
C ASP A 209 -7.87 28.42 20.43
N ASN A 210 -6.68 27.86 20.71
CA ASN A 210 -5.71 28.53 21.60
C ASN A 210 -5.10 29.79 20.97
N ALA A 211 -5.22 29.97 19.66
CA ALA A 211 -4.72 31.16 18.94
C ALA A 211 -5.75 32.30 18.87
N GLN A 212 -6.96 32.13 19.43
CA GLN A 212 -8.02 33.13 19.40
C GLN A 212 -7.57 34.51 19.89
N PHE A 213 -6.68 34.57 20.88
CA PHE A 213 -6.17 35.84 21.43
C PHE A 213 -5.44 36.71 20.39
N ARG A 214 -4.81 36.09 19.39
CA ARG A 214 -4.09 36.76 18.30
C ARG A 214 -4.85 36.78 16.97
N GLN A 215 -5.79 35.85 16.75
CA GLN A 215 -6.59 35.74 15.52
C GLN A 215 -8.01 36.33 15.62
N LYS A 216 -8.15 37.50 16.25
CA LYS A 216 -9.47 38.11 16.52
C LYS A 216 -10.36 38.30 15.29
N ALA A 217 -9.76 38.59 14.13
CA ALA A 217 -10.52 38.80 12.89
C ALA A 217 -11.13 37.51 12.34
N VAL A 218 -10.45 36.37 12.50
CA VAL A 218 -10.92 35.06 12.05
C VAL A 218 -12.09 34.60 12.93
N PHE A 219 -11.89 34.62 14.25
CA PHE A 219 -12.93 34.23 15.21
C PHE A 219 -14.11 35.20 15.27
N ALA A 220 -13.99 36.42 14.73
CA ALA A 220 -15.13 37.32 14.57
C ALA A 220 -16.07 36.92 13.42
N MET A 221 -15.62 36.04 12.52
CA MET A 221 -16.43 35.45 11.44
C MET A 221 -17.04 34.10 11.83
N ASP A 222 -16.87 33.67 13.08
CA ASP A 222 -17.42 32.42 13.57
C ASP A 222 -18.96 32.49 13.58
N ASP A 223 -19.59 31.52 12.92
CA ASP A 223 -21.04 31.44 12.77
C ASP A 223 -21.57 30.24 13.56
N GLU A 224 -22.14 30.53 14.73
CA GLU A 224 -22.70 29.53 15.63
C GLU A 224 -24.18 29.20 15.34
N SER A 225 -24.76 29.73 14.25
CA SER A 225 -26.20 29.56 13.97
C SER A 225 -26.62 28.10 13.72
N GLU A 226 -25.69 27.26 13.29
CA GLU A 226 -25.87 25.82 13.05
C GLU A 226 -25.29 24.93 14.17
N SER A 227 -24.71 25.53 15.21
CA SER A 227 -24.09 24.79 16.33
C SER A 227 -25.11 24.30 17.35
N ASP A 228 -24.80 23.21 18.06
CA ASP A 228 -25.65 22.70 19.14
C ASP A 228 -25.71 23.70 20.31
N PRO A 229 -26.90 24.09 20.80
CA PRO A 229 -27.04 25.06 21.89
C PRO A 229 -26.29 24.66 23.18
N THR A 230 -26.13 23.37 23.41
CA THR A 230 -25.43 22.78 24.56
C THR A 230 -23.91 22.93 24.41
N GLU A 231 -23.39 22.74 23.19
CA GLU A 231 -21.97 22.98 22.87
C GLU A 231 -21.62 24.46 23.02
N THR A 232 -22.46 25.35 22.46
CA THR A 232 -22.29 26.80 22.62
C THR A 232 -22.40 27.25 24.08
N ALA A 233 -23.31 26.66 24.85
CA ALA A 233 -23.42 26.96 26.28
C ALA A 233 -22.18 26.50 27.05
N ALA A 234 -21.61 25.34 26.73
CA ALA A 234 -20.39 24.83 27.34
C ALA A 234 -19.16 25.69 26.99
N ALA A 235 -19.04 26.12 25.73
CA ALA A 235 -17.96 26.98 25.25
C ALA A 235 -17.88 28.31 26.02
N LYS A 236 -19.02 28.89 26.42
CA LYS A 236 -19.07 30.11 27.27
C LYS A 236 -18.40 29.94 28.64
N TRP A 237 -18.29 28.70 29.12
CA TRP A 237 -17.64 28.37 30.39
C TRP A 237 -16.26 27.72 30.18
N ASP A 238 -15.69 27.84 28.98
CA ASP A 238 -14.40 27.22 28.61
C ASP A 238 -14.42 25.68 28.75
N LEU A 239 -15.58 25.07 28.48
CA LEU A 239 -15.78 23.62 28.49
C LEU A 239 -15.98 23.12 27.06
N LYS A 240 -15.23 22.07 26.69
CA LYS A 240 -15.44 21.33 25.45
C LYS A 240 -16.47 20.23 25.67
N TYR A 241 -17.71 20.48 25.24
CA TYR A 241 -18.77 19.48 25.19
C TYR A 241 -18.83 18.88 23.78
N ILE A 242 -19.09 17.58 23.70
CA ILE A 242 -19.34 16.88 22.43
C ILE A 242 -20.61 16.06 22.64
N GLY A 243 -21.65 16.39 21.89
CA GLY A 243 -22.88 15.60 21.88
C GLY A 243 -22.64 14.20 21.30
N LEU A 244 -23.04 13.16 22.03
CA LEU A 244 -23.07 11.79 21.53
C LEU A 244 -24.46 11.20 21.79
N ASP A 245 -24.96 10.37 20.88
CA ASP A 245 -26.20 9.62 21.08
C ASP A 245 -26.01 8.53 22.14
N GLY A 246 -26.31 8.86 23.40
CA GLY A 246 -26.15 7.97 24.54
C GLY A 246 -26.83 8.48 25.80
N ASN A 247 -26.83 7.66 26.85
CA ASN A 247 -27.46 7.94 28.14
C ASN A 247 -26.46 7.98 29.32
N ILE A 248 -25.15 7.93 29.02
CA ILE A 248 -24.07 7.98 30.01
C ILE A 248 -23.12 9.11 29.63
N ALA A 249 -22.96 10.09 30.52
CA ALA A 249 -22.02 11.19 30.36
C ALA A 249 -20.66 10.87 30.99
N CYS A 250 -19.57 11.39 30.41
CA CYS A 250 -18.21 11.29 30.92
C CYS A 250 -17.53 12.66 30.88
N PHE A 251 -16.72 12.99 31.89
CA PHE A 251 -15.94 14.24 31.98
C PHE A 251 -14.44 13.92 32.12
N GLY A 252 -13.61 14.42 31.19
CA GLY A 252 -12.15 14.30 31.21
C GLY A 252 -11.55 14.30 29.80
N ALA A 253 -10.56 15.15 29.53
CA ALA A 253 -10.05 15.41 28.17
C ALA A 253 -8.55 15.14 27.98
N ARG A 254 -8.19 14.90 26.70
CA ARG A 254 -6.93 15.31 26.03
C ARG A 254 -5.75 14.31 26.02
N ILE A 255 -5.94 13.08 25.53
CA ILE A 255 -4.83 12.13 25.23
C ILE A 255 -4.62 11.86 23.71
N PHE A 256 -5.49 12.32 22.81
CA PHE A 256 -5.56 11.78 21.44
C PHE A 256 -4.88 12.57 20.31
N HIS A 257 -4.39 13.80 20.52
CA HIS A 257 -3.89 14.62 19.38
C HIS A 257 -2.35 14.61 19.20
N MET A 258 -1.56 14.33 20.24
CA MET A 258 -0.09 14.23 20.13
C MET A 258 0.39 12.94 19.43
N THR A 259 -0.53 12.04 19.07
CA THR A 259 -0.22 10.72 18.53
C THR A 259 0.07 10.70 17.04
N TYR A 260 -0.37 11.70 16.26
CA TYR A 260 -0.34 11.62 14.79
C TYR A 260 1.03 11.93 14.16
N ASP A 261 1.75 12.97 14.62
CA ASP A 261 3.09 13.29 14.08
C ASP A 261 4.13 12.21 14.39
N LEU A 262 4.11 11.69 15.62
CA LEU A 262 4.91 10.52 15.97
C LEU A 262 4.47 9.31 15.13
N ALA A 263 3.17 9.16 14.86
CA ALA A 263 2.66 8.05 14.06
C ALA A 263 3.15 8.08 12.61
N SER A 264 3.22 9.22 11.91
CA SER A 264 3.70 9.25 10.51
C SER A 264 5.18 8.84 10.41
N ALA A 265 6.05 9.41 11.26
CA ALA A 265 7.46 9.01 11.31
C ALA A 265 7.61 7.52 11.70
N MET A 266 6.84 7.06 12.68
CA MET A 266 6.79 5.64 13.05
C MET A 266 6.28 4.77 11.91
N VAL A 267 5.29 5.18 11.15
CA VAL A 267 4.74 4.43 10.01
C VAL A 267 5.79 4.28 8.91
N ARG A 268 6.56 5.33 8.60
CA ARG A 268 7.67 5.24 7.64
C ARG A 268 8.75 4.27 8.11
N ILE A 269 9.13 4.35 9.39
CA ILE A 269 10.12 3.44 10.00
C ILE A 269 9.60 2.00 10.00
N VAL A 270 8.35 1.78 10.39
CA VAL A 270 7.71 0.46 10.39
C VAL A 270 7.61 -0.10 8.97
N ASN A 271 7.29 0.72 7.98
CA ASN A 271 7.26 0.31 6.58
C ASN A 271 8.66 -0.09 6.09
N LEU A 272 9.69 0.71 6.38
CA LEU A 272 11.07 0.41 6.03
C LEU A 272 11.55 -0.90 6.70
N ILE A 273 11.35 -1.02 8.01
CA ILE A 273 11.67 -2.24 8.77
C ILE A 273 10.91 -3.43 8.20
N GLY A 274 9.62 -3.27 7.88
CA GLY A 274 8.80 -4.30 7.28
C GLY A 274 9.35 -4.79 5.93
N MET A 275 9.76 -3.86 5.06
CA MET A 275 10.41 -4.19 3.78
C MET A 275 11.76 -4.89 3.99
N MET A 276 12.59 -4.41 4.92
CA MET A 276 13.87 -5.06 5.25
C MET A 276 13.67 -6.48 5.78
N LEU A 277 12.72 -6.68 6.70
CA LEU A 277 12.38 -8.00 7.22
C LEU A 277 11.88 -8.94 6.12
N LEU A 278 11.05 -8.44 5.20
CA LEU A 278 10.57 -9.22 4.06
C LEU A 278 11.73 -9.62 3.13
N LEU A 279 12.67 -8.72 2.87
CA LEU A 279 13.87 -9.02 2.08
C LEU A 279 14.78 -10.04 2.78
N CYS A 280 15.04 -9.87 4.07
CA CYS A 280 15.79 -10.84 4.87
C CYS A 280 15.12 -12.22 4.88
N HIS A 281 13.79 -12.26 4.96
CA HIS A 281 13.00 -13.48 4.86
C HIS A 281 13.19 -14.17 3.50
N TRP A 282 13.10 -13.41 2.40
CA TRP A 282 13.30 -13.95 1.06
C TRP A 282 14.73 -14.41 0.82
N ASP A 283 15.72 -13.67 1.31
CA ASP A 283 17.13 -14.05 1.22
C ASP A 283 17.38 -15.36 1.97
N GLY A 284 16.86 -15.50 3.19
CA GLY A 284 16.93 -16.76 3.95
C GLY A 284 16.28 -17.93 3.22
N CYS A 285 15.10 -17.73 2.64
CA CYS A 285 14.43 -18.76 1.82
C CYS A 285 15.27 -19.12 0.58
N LEU A 286 15.80 -18.13 -0.12
CA LEU A 286 16.61 -18.33 -1.34
C LEU A 286 17.93 -19.06 -1.04
N GLN A 287 18.62 -18.70 0.03
CA GLN A 287 19.87 -19.33 0.46
C GLN A 287 19.71 -20.82 0.78
N PHE A 288 18.51 -21.24 1.21
CA PHE A 288 18.17 -22.65 1.40
C PHE A 288 17.64 -23.31 0.13
N LEU A 289 16.85 -22.58 -0.68
CA LEU A 289 16.29 -23.06 -1.93
C LEU A 289 17.37 -23.47 -2.93
N VAL A 290 18.44 -22.68 -3.07
CA VAL A 290 19.51 -22.96 -4.05
C VAL A 290 20.18 -24.32 -3.80
N PRO A 291 20.66 -24.64 -2.59
CA PRO A 291 21.13 -25.99 -2.26
C PRO A 291 20.08 -27.08 -2.46
N MET A 292 18.81 -26.82 -2.11
CA MET A 292 17.72 -27.78 -2.33
C MET A 292 17.55 -28.13 -3.81
N LEU A 293 17.57 -27.14 -4.70
CA LEU A 293 17.45 -27.36 -6.14
C LEU A 293 18.65 -28.14 -6.72
N GLN A 294 19.78 -28.16 -6.01
CA GLN A 294 21.00 -28.90 -6.35
C GLN A 294 21.13 -30.25 -5.63
N ASP A 295 20.07 -30.72 -4.95
CA ASP A 295 20.10 -31.95 -4.14
C ASP A 295 21.16 -31.94 -3.02
N PHE A 296 21.37 -30.78 -2.38
CA PHE A 296 22.26 -30.58 -1.23
C PHE A 296 23.70 -31.10 -1.47
N PRO A 297 24.47 -30.44 -2.36
CA PRO A 297 25.83 -30.89 -2.66
C PRO A 297 26.70 -30.88 -1.40
N PRO A 298 27.71 -31.77 -1.29
CA PRO A 298 28.44 -32.00 -0.04
C PRO A 298 29.22 -30.77 0.46
N ASP A 299 29.51 -29.82 -0.42
CA ASP A 299 30.21 -28.57 -0.14
C ASP A 299 29.29 -27.38 0.18
N CYS A 300 27.97 -27.54 0.15
CA CYS A 300 27.04 -26.48 0.54
C CYS A 300 27.00 -26.29 2.07
N TRP A 301 26.56 -25.12 2.51
CA TRP A 301 26.49 -24.76 3.94
C TRP A 301 25.55 -25.69 4.73
N VAL A 302 24.46 -26.16 4.12
CA VAL A 302 23.49 -27.07 4.75
C VAL A 302 24.13 -28.44 5.04
N SER A 303 24.83 -29.00 4.06
CA SER A 303 25.53 -30.30 4.16
C SER A 303 26.73 -30.22 5.10
N LYS A 304 27.53 -29.16 5.02
CA LYS A 304 28.68 -28.91 5.91
C LYS A 304 28.29 -28.85 7.38
N ASN A 305 27.15 -28.21 7.67
CA ASN A 305 26.63 -28.07 9.03
C ASN A 305 25.79 -29.28 9.47
N LYS A 306 25.68 -30.34 8.65
CA LYS A 306 24.88 -31.54 8.94
C LYS A 306 23.40 -31.24 9.24
N MET A 307 22.86 -30.20 8.59
CA MET A 307 21.45 -29.80 8.74
C MET A 307 20.56 -30.34 7.64
N VAL A 308 21.11 -31.19 6.76
CA VAL A 308 20.31 -32.02 5.88
C VAL A 308 19.62 -33.05 6.78
N VAL A 309 18.37 -32.79 7.12
CA VAL A 309 17.50 -33.83 7.70
C VAL A 309 17.53 -35.00 6.72
N PRO A 310 17.74 -36.26 7.16
CA PRO A 310 17.76 -37.42 6.28
C PRO A 310 16.36 -37.62 5.70
N ILE A 311 16.06 -36.89 4.63
CA ILE A 311 14.80 -36.94 3.89
C ILE A 311 14.85 -38.09 2.85
N VAL A 312 15.95 -38.86 2.81
CA VAL A 312 16.25 -39.87 1.78
C VAL A 312 16.66 -41.27 2.32
N LEU A 313 16.65 -41.54 3.63
CA LEU A 313 17.07 -42.85 4.17
C LEU A 313 16.12 -43.48 5.20
N SER A 314 14.81 -43.45 4.98
CA SER A 314 13.85 -44.23 5.80
C SER A 314 12.84 -44.99 4.94
N ASN A 315 13.30 -45.59 3.85
CA ASN A 315 12.65 -46.72 3.19
C ASN A 315 13.67 -47.87 3.17
N GLU A 316 13.99 -48.39 4.36
CA GLU A 316 14.34 -49.79 4.59
C GLU A 316 13.30 -50.37 5.56
#